data_AF-A0A928IBF1-F1
#
_entry.id   AF-A0A928IBF1-F1
#
_cell.length_a   1.000
_cell.length_b   1.000
_cell.length_c   1.000
_cell.angle_alpha   90.00
_cell.angle_beta   90.00
_cell.angle_gamma   90.00
#
_symmetry.space_group_name_H-M   'P 1'
#
loop_
_entity.id
_entity.type
_entity.pdbx_description
1 polymer ?
#
loop_
_entity_poly.entity_id
_entity_poly.type
_entity_poly.pdbx_seq_one_letter_code
_entity_poly.pdbx_strand_id
1 'polypeptide(L)'
;MSEFVLSKAGKVRPFNFEIGYFGLMKLCNLFGIGKTGFLFIVAIVIYLPVFYFIKRFSSNAYLSILCYFAFGFFSYSLGIFRQMIATSILLLGLRYVIERRFLNYVFVVVLASFFHTSAVCGIALYLMYGIKKEFLLRWIVPIEIALIVFGKTFSSMIVSIFPMYSGYISAERNVQGGTYLMLLLLNITFVACVFLKNKDESNIVDNITTCALFIAICVQCVAYSFGIMGRAVPYFSIYMIIAIPNIIFNLEKKLESRTYGLWKRETSVCLFALASVSLFVLTYISFNGNHYVVPYYMYFQNA
;
A
#
# COMPACT_ATOMS: atom_id res chain seq x y z
N MET A 1 -11.66 20.59 37.47
CA MET A 1 -11.43 21.57 36.37
C MET A 1 -11.95 20.96 35.07
N SER A 2 -13.24 20.62 35.07
CA SER A 2 -13.83 19.53 34.28
C SER A 2 -15.16 19.91 33.60
N GLU A 3 -15.52 21.20 33.55
CA GLU A 3 -16.74 21.65 32.84
C GLU A 3 -16.49 22.81 31.86
N PHE A 4 -15.27 23.36 31.82
CA PHE A 4 -15.02 24.60 31.08
C PHE A 4 -14.66 24.39 29.58
N VAL A 5 -14.47 23.15 29.13
CA VAL A 5 -14.09 22.87 27.72
C VAL A 5 -15.29 22.41 26.88
N LEU A 6 -16.35 21.87 27.50
CA LEU A 6 -17.55 21.42 26.79
C LEU A 6 -18.49 22.57 26.40
N SER A 7 -18.46 23.73 27.08
CA SER A 7 -19.35 24.85 26.76
C SER A 7 -18.89 25.73 25.58
N LYS A 8 -17.64 25.56 25.11
CA LYS A 8 -17.15 26.16 23.85
C LYS A 8 -17.26 25.22 22.64
N ALA A 9 -17.86 24.04 22.80
CA ALA A 9 -18.16 23.12 21.70
C ALA A 9 -19.36 23.58 20.85
N GLY A 10 -19.36 24.87 20.45
CA GLY A 10 -20.11 25.28 19.27
C GLY A 10 -19.44 24.67 18.04
N LYS A 11 -19.95 23.55 17.53
CA LYS A 11 -19.74 23.06 16.15
C LYS A 11 -18.29 23.09 15.62
N VAL A 12 -17.28 22.69 16.39
CA VAL A 12 -15.94 22.46 15.84
C VAL A 12 -15.63 20.98 15.92
N ARG A 13 -15.48 20.31 14.76
CA ARG A 13 -14.88 18.96 14.70
C ARG A 13 -13.49 19.10 15.31
N PRO A 14 -13.16 18.46 16.45
CA PRO A 14 -11.91 18.74 17.13
C PRO A 14 -10.67 18.28 16.34
N PHE A 15 -10.85 17.51 15.26
CA PHE A 15 -9.77 17.01 14.41
C PHE A 15 -10.21 16.87 12.95
N ASN A 16 -9.31 17.21 12.02
CA ASN A 16 -9.47 17.02 10.57
C ASN A 16 -9.33 15.54 10.15
N PHE A 17 -10.05 14.62 10.80
CA PHE A 17 -10.13 13.23 10.37
C PHE A 17 -11.16 13.06 9.25
N GLU A 18 -10.90 12.12 8.35
CA GLU A 18 -11.81 11.76 7.27
C GLU A 18 -13.11 11.17 7.83
N ILE A 19 -14.20 11.46 7.12
CA ILE A 19 -15.57 11.25 7.61
C ILE A 19 -15.83 9.78 7.93
N GLY A 20 -15.30 8.85 7.13
CA GLY A 20 -15.46 7.40 7.34
C GLY A 20 -14.79 6.92 8.62
N TYR A 21 -13.55 7.37 8.89
CA TYR A 21 -12.84 6.99 10.12
C TYR A 21 -13.49 7.62 11.36
N PHE A 22 -13.91 8.89 11.28
CA PHE A 22 -14.66 9.53 12.35
C PHE A 22 -16.00 8.82 12.62
N GLY A 23 -16.72 8.43 11.56
CA GLY A 23 -17.94 7.63 11.66
C GLY A 23 -17.72 6.30 12.36
N LEU A 24 -16.66 5.57 12.01
CA LEU A 24 -16.28 4.31 12.65
C LEU A 24 -16.02 4.50 14.16
N MET A 25 -15.27 5.53 14.55
CA MET A 25 -15.03 5.86 15.96
C MET A 25 -16.33 6.19 16.70
N LYS A 26 -17.20 7.00 16.09
CA LYS A 26 -18.49 7.39 16.68
C LYS A 26 -19.41 6.18 16.88
N LEU A 27 -19.46 5.26 15.91
CA LEU A 27 -20.21 4.01 16.02
C LEU A 27 -19.69 3.15 17.18
N CYS A 28 -18.37 2.97 17.28
CA CYS A 28 -17.78 2.21 18.39
C CYS A 28 -18.12 2.83 19.75
N ASN A 29 -18.06 4.17 19.85
CA ASN A 29 -18.43 4.89 21.06
C ASN A 29 -19.92 4.71 21.42
N LEU A 30 -20.81 4.72 20.42
CA LEU A 30 -22.25 4.54 20.61
C LEU A 30 -22.59 3.16 21.19
N PHE A 31 -21.81 2.13 20.84
CA PHE A 31 -21.95 0.78 21.38
C PHE A 31 -21.10 0.52 22.65
N GLY A 32 -20.47 1.55 23.23
CA GLY A 32 -19.63 1.40 24.43
C GLY A 32 -18.35 0.57 24.21
N ILE A 33 -17.87 0.49 22.97
CA ILE A 33 -16.69 -0.30 22.62
C ILE A 33 -15.42 0.45 23.06
N GLY A 34 -14.71 -0.11 24.04
CA GLY A 34 -13.43 0.42 24.51
C GLY A 34 -12.28 0.29 23.50
N LYS A 35 -11.10 0.82 23.87
CA LYS A 35 -9.91 0.88 23.00
C LYS A 35 -9.53 -0.46 22.36
N THR A 36 -9.47 -1.53 23.16
CA THR A 36 -9.12 -2.88 22.67
C THR A 36 -10.13 -3.39 21.65
N GLY A 37 -11.43 -3.20 21.91
CA GLY A 37 -12.50 -3.60 20.99
C GLY A 37 -12.45 -2.83 19.67
N PHE A 38 -12.15 -1.53 19.70
CA PHE A 38 -11.96 -0.75 18.49
C PHE A 38 -10.76 -1.22 17.67
N LEU A 39 -9.61 -1.47 18.31
CA LEU A 39 -8.43 -2.00 17.62
C LEU A 39 -8.72 -3.37 16.98
N PHE A 40 -9.51 -4.21 17.65
CA PHE A 40 -9.98 -5.47 17.10
C PHE A 40 -10.87 -5.28 15.85
N ILE A 41 -11.81 -4.32 15.89
CA ILE A 41 -12.64 -3.97 14.71
C ILE A 41 -11.77 -3.45 13.57
N VAL A 42 -10.83 -2.55 13.84
CA VAL A 42 -9.90 -2.04 12.82
C VAL A 42 -9.08 -3.17 12.20
N ALA A 43 -8.60 -4.11 13.02
CA ALA A 43 -7.89 -5.29 12.55
C ALA A 43 -8.78 -6.14 11.63
N ILE A 44 -10.04 -6.38 12.00
CA ILE A 44 -11.01 -7.10 11.13
C ILE A 44 -11.18 -6.39 9.79
N VAL A 45 -11.41 -5.07 9.82
CA VAL A 45 -11.65 -4.26 8.62
C VAL A 45 -10.43 -4.26 7.69
N ILE A 46 -9.20 -4.31 8.22
CA ILE A 46 -7.98 -4.36 7.41
C ILE A 46 -7.68 -5.77 6.92
N TYR A 47 -7.68 -6.77 7.81
CA TYR A 47 -7.13 -8.08 7.51
C TYR A 47 -8.09 -9.01 6.77
N LEU A 48 -9.41 -8.90 6.98
CA LEU A 48 -10.36 -9.71 6.20
C LEU A 48 -10.23 -9.44 4.69
N PRO A 49 -10.20 -8.18 4.21
CA PRO A 49 -9.94 -7.89 2.81
C PRO A 49 -8.56 -8.34 2.32
N VAL A 50 -7.51 -8.15 3.12
CA VAL A 50 -6.15 -8.56 2.75
C VAL A 50 -6.07 -10.07 2.58
N PHE A 51 -6.63 -10.85 3.51
CA PHE A 51 -6.66 -12.31 3.39
C PHE A 51 -7.55 -12.79 2.26
N TYR A 52 -8.69 -12.13 2.01
CA TYR A 52 -9.51 -12.40 0.83
C TYR A 52 -8.71 -12.17 -0.47
N PHE A 53 -8.00 -11.05 -0.55
CA PHE A 53 -7.15 -10.71 -1.70
C PHE A 53 -6.05 -11.76 -1.92
N ILE A 54 -5.33 -12.14 -0.85
CA ILE A 54 -4.30 -13.19 -0.91
C ILE A 54 -4.90 -14.51 -1.38
N LYS A 55 -5.98 -14.98 -0.74
CA LYS A 55 -6.64 -16.24 -1.07
C LYS A 55 -7.13 -16.29 -2.51
N ARG A 56 -7.55 -15.15 -3.06
CA ARG A 56 -8.14 -15.08 -4.41
C ARG A 56 -7.09 -14.97 -5.52
N PHE A 57 -5.97 -14.30 -5.29
CA PHE A 57 -5.04 -13.89 -6.35
C PHE A 57 -3.61 -14.40 -6.19
N SER A 58 -3.27 -15.02 -5.07
CA SER A 58 -1.95 -15.62 -4.84
C SER A 58 -1.94 -17.12 -5.14
N SER A 59 -0.85 -17.59 -5.74
CA SER A 59 -0.52 -19.01 -5.89
C SER A 59 -0.11 -19.66 -4.57
N ASN A 60 0.38 -18.89 -3.60
CA ASN A 60 0.83 -19.40 -2.31
C ASN A 60 0.53 -18.38 -1.18
N ALA A 61 -0.50 -18.69 -0.39
CA ALA A 61 -0.96 -17.81 0.68
C ALA A 61 0.06 -17.63 1.81
N TYR A 62 0.82 -18.66 2.17
CA TYR A 62 1.85 -18.58 3.21
C TYR A 62 2.95 -17.60 2.81
N LEU A 63 3.39 -17.71 1.56
CA LEU A 63 4.42 -16.83 1.00
C LEU A 63 3.93 -15.38 0.89
N SER A 64 2.66 -15.16 0.55
CA SER A 64 2.04 -13.83 0.59
C SER A 64 2.02 -13.23 1.98
N ILE A 65 1.68 -14.03 2.99
CA ILE A 65 1.69 -13.59 4.39
C ILE A 65 3.13 -13.23 4.79
N LEU A 66 4.12 -14.07 4.47
CA LEU A 66 5.53 -13.74 4.71
C LEU A 66 5.93 -12.43 4.04
N CYS A 67 5.56 -12.19 2.78
CA CYS A 67 5.81 -10.92 2.09
C CYS A 67 5.14 -9.73 2.80
N TYR A 68 3.92 -9.91 3.33
CA TYR A 68 3.20 -8.88 4.07
C TYR A 68 3.95 -8.43 5.33
N PHE A 69 4.58 -9.38 6.04
CA PHE A 69 5.48 -9.06 7.15
C PHE A 69 6.81 -8.47 6.65
N ALA A 70 7.48 -9.12 5.70
CA ALA A 70 8.82 -8.78 5.22
C ALA A 70 8.94 -7.33 4.73
N PHE A 71 7.95 -6.86 3.97
CA PHE A 71 7.94 -5.50 3.41
C PHE A 71 7.33 -4.46 4.34
N GLY A 72 7.11 -4.81 5.60
CA GLY A 72 6.66 -3.88 6.63
C GLY A 72 5.18 -3.50 6.56
N PHE A 73 4.36 -4.15 5.73
CA PHE A 73 2.92 -3.85 5.63
C PHE A 73 2.19 -4.16 6.95
N PHE A 74 2.61 -5.20 7.67
CA PHE A 74 2.10 -5.49 9.01
C PHE A 74 2.46 -4.38 10.02
N SER A 75 3.73 -3.98 10.10
CA SER A 75 4.13 -2.88 11.00
C SER A 75 3.40 -1.59 10.65
N TYR A 76 3.17 -1.34 9.35
CA TYR A 76 2.41 -0.20 8.87
C TYR A 76 0.93 -0.22 9.30
N SER A 77 0.28 -1.40 9.29
CA SER A 77 -1.11 -1.56 9.74
C SER A 77 -1.32 -1.42 11.24
N LEU A 78 -0.25 -1.49 12.05
CA LEU A 78 -0.35 -1.26 13.50
C LEU A 78 -0.43 0.22 13.90
N GLY A 79 0.01 1.14 13.04
CA GLY A 79 0.08 2.57 13.36
C GLY A 79 -0.68 3.49 12.40
N ILE A 80 -0.89 3.08 11.14
CA ILE A 80 -1.47 3.92 10.09
C ILE A 80 -2.84 3.38 9.66
N PHE A 81 -3.78 3.30 10.61
CA PHE A 81 -5.08 2.63 10.45
C PHE A 81 -5.91 3.16 9.28
N ARG A 82 -6.10 4.48 9.20
CA ARG A 82 -6.90 5.13 8.14
C ARG A 82 -6.48 4.72 6.74
N GLN A 83 -5.17 4.76 6.49
CA GLN A 83 -4.60 4.42 5.20
C GLN A 83 -4.72 2.93 4.92
N MET A 84 -4.48 2.08 5.91
CA MET A 84 -4.59 0.64 5.72
C MET A 84 -6.03 0.15 5.55
N ILE A 85 -7.01 0.80 6.19
CA ILE A 85 -8.43 0.58 5.89
C ILE A 85 -8.69 0.95 4.42
N ALA A 86 -8.25 2.13 3.98
CA ALA A 86 -8.43 2.53 2.58
C ALA A 86 -7.75 1.57 1.59
N THR A 87 -6.50 1.16 1.85
CA THR A 87 -5.78 0.15 1.06
C THR A 87 -6.56 -1.16 0.99
N SER A 88 -7.05 -1.66 2.13
CA SER A 88 -7.80 -2.91 2.19
C SER A 88 -9.12 -2.86 1.39
N ILE A 89 -9.80 -1.71 1.37
CA ILE A 89 -10.99 -1.47 0.54
C ILE A 89 -10.62 -1.46 -0.94
N LEU A 90 -9.53 -0.78 -1.33
CA LEU A 90 -9.05 -0.77 -2.72
C LEU A 90 -8.68 -2.18 -3.23
N LEU A 91 -8.13 -3.04 -2.37
CA LEU A 91 -7.85 -4.45 -2.71
C LEU A 91 -9.11 -5.23 -3.09
N LEU A 92 -10.24 -5.00 -2.39
CA LEU A 92 -11.53 -5.60 -2.78
C LEU A 92 -11.99 -5.14 -4.16
N GLY A 93 -11.60 -3.92 -4.54
CA GLY A 93 -11.90 -3.32 -5.84
C GLY A 93 -11.22 -4.01 -7.02
N LEU A 94 -10.15 -4.79 -6.81
CA LEU A 94 -9.40 -5.44 -7.89
C LEU A 94 -10.32 -6.28 -8.80
N ARG A 95 -11.34 -6.95 -8.24
CA ARG A 95 -12.30 -7.74 -9.03
C ARG A 95 -12.98 -6.91 -10.13
N TYR A 96 -13.28 -5.64 -9.86
CA TYR A 96 -13.94 -4.75 -10.83
C TYR A 96 -12.98 -4.23 -11.89
N VAL A 97 -11.68 -4.14 -11.58
CA VAL A 97 -10.65 -3.86 -12.58
C VAL A 97 -10.57 -5.03 -13.56
N ILE A 98 -10.53 -6.27 -13.04
CA ILE A 98 -10.51 -7.50 -13.83
C ILE A 98 -11.77 -7.61 -14.70
N GLU A 99 -12.95 -7.38 -14.12
CA GLU A 99 -14.25 -7.43 -14.81
C GLU A 99 -14.51 -6.21 -15.71
N ARG A 100 -13.58 -5.24 -15.77
CA ARG A 100 -13.71 -3.98 -16.54
C ARG A 100 -14.97 -3.17 -16.18
N ARG A 101 -15.36 -3.20 -14.90
CA ARG A 101 -16.53 -2.50 -14.35
C ARG A 101 -16.11 -1.18 -13.72
N PHE A 102 -15.94 -0.16 -14.56
CA PHE A 102 -15.43 1.16 -14.16
C PHE A 102 -16.22 1.80 -13.02
N LEU A 103 -17.56 1.88 -13.15
CA LEU A 103 -18.40 2.55 -12.15
C LEU A 103 -18.33 1.87 -10.78
N ASN A 104 -18.30 0.53 -10.75
CA ASN A 104 -18.12 -0.23 -9.51
C ASN A 104 -16.75 0.01 -8.88
N TYR A 105 -15.70 0.14 -9.68
CA TYR A 105 -14.38 0.47 -9.19
C TYR A 105 -14.29 1.91 -8.65
N VAL A 106 -14.89 2.88 -9.36
CA VAL A 106 -14.99 4.27 -8.91
C VAL A 106 -15.71 4.34 -7.55
N PHE A 107 -16.80 3.60 -7.38
CA PHE A 107 -17.48 3.53 -6.08
C PHE A 107 -16.56 3.02 -4.96
N VAL A 108 -15.73 2.00 -5.24
CA VAL A 108 -14.76 1.49 -4.26
C VAL A 108 -13.70 2.55 -3.92
N VAL A 109 -13.18 3.27 -4.92
CA VAL A 109 -12.22 4.36 -4.71
C VAL A 109 -12.83 5.47 -3.85
N VAL A 110 -14.07 5.89 -4.14
CA VAL A 110 -14.78 6.91 -3.34
C VAL A 110 -14.98 6.44 -1.91
N LEU A 111 -15.39 5.18 -1.71
CA LEU A 111 -15.55 4.60 -0.38
C LEU A 111 -14.23 4.56 0.39
N ALA A 112 -13.12 4.18 -0.26
CA ALA A 112 -11.79 4.21 0.34
C ALA A 112 -11.37 5.64 0.70
N SER A 113 -11.69 6.63 -0.14
CA SER A 113 -11.41 8.04 0.10
C SER A 113 -12.12 8.62 1.33
N PHE A 114 -13.22 8.03 1.79
CA PHE A 114 -13.84 8.40 3.06
C PHE A 114 -13.02 7.99 4.29
N PHE A 115 -12.11 7.02 4.17
CA PHE A 115 -11.20 6.63 5.24
C PHE A 115 -9.84 7.31 5.12
N HIS A 116 -9.38 7.57 3.91
CA HIS A 116 -8.19 8.36 3.65
C HIS A 116 -8.25 9.03 2.27
N THR A 117 -8.21 10.36 2.22
CA THR A 117 -8.40 11.15 1.00
C THR A 117 -7.49 10.73 -0.17
N SER A 118 -6.21 10.46 0.10
CA SER A 118 -5.22 10.02 -0.90
C SER A 118 -5.56 8.71 -1.60
N ALA A 119 -6.51 7.92 -1.11
CA ALA A 119 -6.99 6.71 -1.78
C ALA A 119 -7.57 6.98 -3.17
N VAL A 120 -7.91 8.24 -3.48
CA VAL A 120 -8.30 8.68 -4.82
C VAL A 120 -7.24 8.34 -5.87
N CYS A 121 -5.95 8.32 -5.48
CA CYS A 121 -4.86 7.91 -6.36
C CYS A 121 -5.06 6.49 -6.91
N GLY A 122 -5.76 5.61 -6.19
CA GLY A 122 -6.07 4.25 -6.60
C GLY A 122 -6.76 4.16 -7.98
N ILE A 123 -7.44 5.23 -8.43
CA ILE A 123 -8.03 5.30 -9.77
C ILE A 123 -7.02 5.03 -10.89
N ALA A 124 -5.74 5.37 -10.67
CA ALA A 124 -4.66 5.15 -11.63
C ALA A 124 -4.54 3.68 -12.05
N LEU A 125 -4.84 2.73 -11.15
CA LEU A 125 -4.79 1.31 -11.49
C LEU A 125 -5.79 0.96 -12.59
N TYR A 126 -7.01 1.51 -12.54
CA TYR A 126 -8.03 1.27 -13.56
C TYR A 126 -7.70 1.98 -14.88
N LEU A 127 -6.97 3.09 -14.85
CA LEU A 127 -6.56 3.75 -16.09
C LEU A 127 -5.42 3.00 -16.79
N MET A 128 -4.61 2.26 -16.03
CA MET A 128 -3.37 1.67 -16.53
C MET A 128 -3.40 0.14 -16.69
N TYR A 129 -4.40 -0.57 -16.15
CA TYR A 129 -4.39 -2.04 -16.12
C TYR A 129 -4.27 -2.74 -17.47
N GLY A 130 -4.62 -2.06 -18.57
CA GLY A 130 -4.55 -2.59 -19.93
C GLY A 130 -3.23 -2.33 -20.65
N ILE A 131 -2.32 -1.54 -20.07
CA ILE A 131 -1.04 -1.23 -20.69
C ILE A 131 -0.16 -2.49 -20.70
N LYS A 132 0.43 -2.78 -21.86
CA LYS A 132 1.29 -3.96 -22.04
C LYS A 132 2.61 -3.81 -21.28
N LYS A 133 3.06 -4.89 -20.65
CA LYS A 133 4.32 -4.92 -19.88
C LYS A 133 5.56 -4.49 -20.67
N GLU A 134 5.60 -4.74 -21.99
CA GLU A 134 6.71 -4.33 -22.86
C GLU A 134 6.79 -2.80 -22.98
N PHE A 135 5.63 -2.13 -23.03
CA PHE A 135 5.57 -0.67 -23.03
C PHE A 135 6.04 -0.12 -21.68
N LEU A 136 5.56 -0.69 -20.57
CA LEU A 136 5.98 -0.28 -19.23
C LEU A 136 7.50 -0.45 -19.05
N LEU A 137 8.07 -1.58 -19.48
CA LEU A 137 9.50 -1.84 -19.40
C LEU A 137 10.31 -0.84 -20.22
N ARG A 138 9.86 -0.49 -21.43
CA ARG A 138 10.55 0.49 -22.29
C ARG A 138 10.63 1.87 -21.63
N TRP A 139 9.60 2.26 -20.86
CA TRP A 139 9.46 3.61 -20.33
C TRP A 139 9.83 3.77 -18.86
N ILE A 140 10.06 2.68 -18.11
CA ILE A 140 10.30 2.78 -16.67
C ILE A 140 11.53 3.64 -16.33
N VAL A 141 12.69 3.37 -16.94
CA VAL A 141 13.94 4.11 -16.69
C VAL A 141 13.83 5.60 -17.05
N PRO A 142 13.41 5.99 -18.27
CA PRO A 142 13.31 7.41 -18.60
C PRO A 142 12.30 8.15 -17.72
N ILE A 143 11.20 7.49 -17.32
CA ILE A 143 10.20 8.10 -16.41
C ILE A 143 10.78 8.26 -15.01
N GLU A 144 11.46 7.26 -14.46
CA GLU A 144 12.11 7.38 -13.15
C GLU A 144 13.13 8.51 -13.12
N ILE A 145 14.01 8.60 -14.12
CA ILE A 145 14.99 9.68 -14.25
C ILE A 145 14.26 11.03 -14.30
N ALA A 146 13.22 11.15 -15.12
CA ALA A 146 12.45 12.39 -15.23
C ALA A 146 11.80 12.77 -13.89
N LEU A 147 11.18 11.83 -13.16
CA LEU A 147 10.51 12.09 -11.89
C LEU A 147 11.49 12.40 -10.74
N ILE A 148 12.71 11.85 -10.77
CA ILE A 148 13.74 12.15 -9.77
C ILE A 148 14.37 13.51 -10.06
N VAL A 149 14.75 13.78 -11.32
CA VAL A 149 15.42 15.04 -11.72
C VAL A 149 14.46 16.22 -11.65
N PHE A 150 13.25 16.07 -12.17
CA PHE A 150 12.24 17.15 -12.22
C PHE A 150 11.19 17.04 -11.11
N GLY A 151 11.42 16.21 -10.10
CA GLY A 151 10.45 15.93 -9.04
C GLY A 151 9.97 17.19 -8.33
N LYS A 152 10.86 18.12 -7.98
CA LYS A 152 10.48 19.41 -7.34
C LYS A 152 9.57 20.26 -8.23
N THR A 153 9.85 20.31 -9.53
CA THR A 153 9.04 21.03 -10.52
C THR A 153 7.65 20.39 -10.62
N PHE A 154 7.60 19.06 -10.71
CA PHE A 154 6.35 18.30 -10.75
C PHE A 154 5.51 18.51 -9.48
N SER A 155 6.14 18.46 -8.31
CA SER A 155 5.48 18.75 -7.02
C SER A 155 4.92 20.18 -6.97
N SER A 156 5.68 21.15 -7.48
CA SER A 156 5.24 22.55 -7.53
C SER A 156 4.02 22.73 -8.45
N MET A 157 3.96 21.99 -9.57
CA MET A 157 2.76 21.94 -10.43
C MET A 157 1.56 21.31 -9.72
N ILE A 158 1.77 20.25 -8.92
CA ILE A 158 0.69 19.66 -8.12
C ILE A 158 0.15 20.68 -7.12
N VAL A 159 1.04 21.42 -6.45
CA VAL A 159 0.64 22.45 -5.47
C VAL A 159 -0.03 23.65 -6.12
N SER A 160 0.33 24.03 -7.36
CA SER A 160 -0.38 25.12 -8.04
C SER A 160 -1.83 24.75 -8.38
N ILE A 161 -2.10 23.48 -8.68
CA ILE A 161 -3.45 22.96 -8.89
C ILE A 161 -4.19 22.75 -7.56
N PHE A 162 -3.45 22.34 -6.52
CA PHE A 162 -3.99 22.07 -5.19
C PHE A 162 -3.26 22.88 -4.10
N PRO A 163 -3.55 24.19 -3.98
CA PRO A 163 -2.82 25.11 -3.08
C PRO A 163 -2.83 24.68 -1.61
N MET A 164 -3.82 23.88 -1.20
CA MET A 164 -3.93 23.30 0.14
C MET A 164 -2.72 22.44 0.56
N TYR A 165 -1.90 21.98 -0.38
CA TYR A 165 -0.69 21.20 -0.08
C TYR A 165 0.62 22.00 -0.10
N SER A 166 0.56 23.32 -0.25
CA SER A 166 1.73 24.21 -0.30
C SER A 166 2.68 24.06 0.91
N GLY A 167 2.14 23.85 2.11
CA GLY A 167 2.94 23.62 3.33
C GLY A 167 3.81 22.35 3.31
N TYR A 168 3.58 21.43 2.36
CA TYR A 168 4.39 20.21 2.19
C TYR A 168 5.59 20.38 1.25
N ILE A 169 5.70 21.53 0.56
CA ILE A 169 6.88 21.88 -0.25
C ILE A 169 7.82 22.81 0.54
N SER A 170 7.25 23.72 1.34
CA SER A 170 8.00 24.78 2.04
C SER A 170 8.60 24.35 3.38
N ALA A 171 8.24 23.19 3.91
CA ALA A 171 8.81 22.72 5.16
C ALA A 171 10.27 22.32 4.93
N GLU A 172 11.21 23.09 5.49
CA GLU A 172 12.67 22.79 5.55
C GLU A 172 13.01 21.41 6.15
N ARG A 173 12.00 20.71 6.67
CA ARG A 173 12.10 19.27 6.92
C ARG A 173 11.93 18.55 5.58
N ASN A 174 13.06 18.23 4.95
CA ASN A 174 13.19 17.18 3.93
C ASN A 174 12.73 15.83 4.50
N VAL A 175 11.43 15.68 4.83
CA VAL A 175 10.85 14.40 5.22
C VAL A 175 10.70 13.61 3.95
N GLN A 176 11.73 12.82 3.64
CA GLN A 176 11.77 11.96 2.49
C GLN A 176 10.58 10.99 2.54
N GLY A 177 9.66 11.09 1.58
CA GLY A 177 8.54 10.18 1.45
C GLY A 177 9.01 8.85 0.89
N GLY A 178 9.11 7.83 1.75
CA GLY A 178 9.54 6.48 1.38
C GLY A 178 11.06 6.30 1.31
N THR A 179 11.51 5.07 1.04
CA THR A 179 12.90 4.65 1.22
C THR A 179 13.53 4.20 -0.09
N TYR A 180 14.86 4.35 -0.22
CA TYR A 180 15.61 3.80 -1.37
C TYR A 180 15.53 2.28 -1.44
N LEU A 181 15.51 1.61 -0.28
CA LEU A 181 15.31 0.16 -0.20
C LEU A 181 13.97 -0.26 -0.80
N MET A 182 12.89 0.47 -0.51
CA MET A 182 11.58 0.19 -1.07
C MET A 182 11.57 0.35 -2.60
N LEU A 183 12.18 1.43 -3.12
CA LEU A 183 12.30 1.64 -4.57
C LEU A 183 13.08 0.51 -5.24
N LEU A 184 14.17 0.06 -4.63
CA LEU A 184 14.95 -1.07 -5.12
C LEU A 184 14.12 -2.36 -5.16
N LEU A 185 13.40 -2.68 -4.09
CA LEU A 185 12.54 -3.88 -4.00
C LEU A 185 11.41 -3.83 -5.05
N LEU A 186 10.80 -2.67 -5.24
CA LEU A 186 9.79 -2.46 -6.27
C LEU A 186 10.36 -2.70 -7.67
N ASN A 187 11.54 -2.15 -7.98
CA ASN A 187 12.21 -2.34 -9.27
C ASN A 187 12.57 -3.80 -9.54
N ILE A 188 13.17 -4.49 -8.55
CA ILE A 188 13.49 -5.93 -8.66
C ILE A 188 12.21 -6.74 -8.92
N THR A 189 11.13 -6.47 -8.17
CA THR A 189 9.87 -7.20 -8.33
C THR A 189 9.20 -6.89 -9.67
N PHE A 190 9.27 -5.64 -10.14
CA PHE A 190 8.75 -5.22 -11.44
C PHE A 190 9.47 -5.94 -12.58
N VAL A 191 10.81 -5.89 -12.59
CA VAL A 191 11.63 -6.59 -13.60
C VAL A 191 11.34 -8.09 -13.58
N ALA A 192 11.27 -8.71 -12.39
CA ALA A 192 10.88 -10.11 -12.25
C ALA A 192 9.48 -10.41 -12.81
N CYS A 193 8.49 -9.52 -12.59
CA CYS A 193 7.16 -9.66 -13.18
C CYS A 193 7.20 -9.65 -14.72
N VAL A 194 8.03 -8.81 -15.33
CA VAL A 194 8.11 -8.68 -16.79
C VAL A 194 8.74 -9.92 -17.43
N PHE A 195 9.83 -10.43 -16.86
CA PHE A 195 10.66 -11.48 -17.47
C PHE A 195 10.35 -12.90 -17.03
N LEU A 196 9.90 -13.11 -15.79
CA LEU A 196 9.76 -14.45 -15.20
C LEU A 196 8.31 -14.95 -15.21
N LYS A 197 7.34 -14.08 -15.48
CA LYS A 197 5.95 -14.51 -15.68
C LYS A 197 5.74 -15.07 -17.07
N ASN A 198 4.96 -16.14 -17.14
CA ASN A 198 4.79 -16.95 -18.33
C ASN A 198 4.28 -16.09 -19.50
N LYS A 199 4.88 -16.25 -20.69
CA LYS A 199 4.49 -15.48 -21.89
C LYS A 199 3.21 -16.01 -22.55
N ASP A 200 2.92 -17.29 -22.34
CA ASP A 200 1.87 -18.01 -23.08
C ASP A 200 0.48 -17.90 -22.43
N GLU A 201 0.41 -17.44 -21.18
CA GLU A 201 -0.86 -17.15 -20.49
C GLU A 201 -0.94 -15.65 -20.24
N SER A 202 -1.76 -14.94 -21.03
CA SER A 202 -2.08 -13.53 -20.79
C SER A 202 -2.99 -13.41 -19.55
N ASN A 203 -2.43 -13.67 -18.36
CA ASN A 203 -3.15 -13.53 -17.11
C ASN A 203 -3.35 -12.04 -16.80
N ILE A 204 -4.60 -11.60 -16.82
CA ILE A 204 -4.98 -10.21 -16.54
C ILE A 204 -4.50 -9.74 -15.16
N VAL A 205 -4.48 -10.63 -14.16
CA VAL A 205 -3.99 -10.31 -12.80
C VAL A 205 -2.50 -10.01 -12.81
N ASP A 206 -1.74 -10.71 -13.66
CA ASP A 206 -0.30 -10.49 -13.79
C ASP A 206 0.00 -9.14 -14.46
N ASN A 207 -0.78 -8.76 -15.46
CA ASN A 207 -0.66 -7.44 -16.08
C ASN A 207 -1.06 -6.33 -15.09
N ILE A 208 -2.18 -6.49 -14.37
CA ILE A 208 -2.60 -5.53 -13.33
C ILE A 208 -1.52 -5.38 -12.26
N THR A 209 -0.95 -6.48 -11.79
CA THR A 209 0.12 -6.48 -10.78
C THR A 209 1.36 -5.72 -11.29
N THR A 210 1.74 -5.94 -12.55
CA THR A 210 2.87 -5.24 -13.18
C THR A 210 2.59 -3.73 -13.31
N CYS A 211 1.36 -3.36 -13.69
CA CYS A 211 0.91 -1.96 -13.74
C CYS A 211 0.91 -1.32 -12.34
N ALA A 212 0.43 -2.04 -11.32
CA ALA A 212 0.47 -1.56 -9.94
C ALA A 212 1.90 -1.27 -9.49
N LEU A 213 2.85 -2.19 -9.73
CA LEU A 213 4.25 -1.98 -9.37
C LEU A 213 4.87 -0.79 -10.12
N PHE A 214 4.56 -0.63 -11.40
CA PHE A 214 4.99 0.53 -12.18
C PHE A 214 4.47 1.85 -11.58
N ILE A 215 3.19 1.90 -11.21
CA ILE A 215 2.60 3.07 -10.54
C ILE A 215 3.28 3.31 -9.18
N ALA A 216 3.50 2.25 -8.40
CA ALA A 216 4.18 2.33 -7.10
C ALA A 216 5.56 2.97 -7.24
N ILE A 217 6.34 2.57 -8.25
CA ILE A 217 7.65 3.13 -8.56
C ILE A 217 7.53 4.62 -8.89
N CYS A 218 6.63 4.99 -9.80
CA CYS A 218 6.43 6.40 -10.18
C CYS A 218 6.07 7.27 -8.97
N VAL A 219 5.11 6.81 -8.14
CA VAL A 219 4.69 7.52 -6.93
C VAL A 219 5.84 7.60 -5.92
N GLN A 220 6.65 6.54 -5.78
CA GLN A 220 7.82 6.51 -4.90
C GLN A 220 8.90 7.50 -5.32
N CYS A 221 9.14 7.67 -6.63
CA CYS A 221 10.07 8.69 -7.14
C CYS A 221 9.58 10.11 -6.82
N VAL A 222 8.28 10.40 -7.03
CA VAL A 222 7.68 11.69 -6.67
C VAL A 222 7.76 11.94 -5.17
N ALA A 223 7.59 10.90 -4.36
CA ALA A 223 7.59 11.00 -2.90
C ALA A 223 8.94 11.48 -2.31
N TYR A 224 10.06 11.34 -3.04
CA TYR A 224 11.34 11.93 -2.63
C TYR A 224 11.37 13.45 -2.73
N SER A 225 10.59 14.02 -3.66
CA SER A 225 10.45 15.48 -3.81
C SER A 225 9.21 16.03 -3.11
N PHE A 226 8.25 15.17 -2.74
CA PHE A 226 7.00 15.57 -2.11
C PHE A 226 6.52 14.49 -1.15
N GLY A 227 6.99 14.56 0.10
CA GLY A 227 6.85 13.49 1.09
C GLY A 227 5.41 12.98 1.30
N ILE A 228 4.40 13.84 1.08
CA ILE A 228 2.99 13.46 1.18
C ILE A 228 2.60 12.37 0.17
N MET A 229 3.25 12.31 -0.99
CA MET A 229 3.01 11.26 -2.00
C MET A 229 3.47 9.88 -1.51
N GLY A 230 4.32 9.83 -0.48
CA GLY A 230 4.63 8.59 0.23
C GLY A 230 3.39 7.90 0.82
N ARG A 231 2.29 8.65 1.03
CA ARG A 231 0.98 8.10 1.46
C ARG A 231 0.21 7.40 0.34
N ALA A 232 0.61 7.56 -0.92
CA ALA A 232 -0.02 6.86 -2.04
C ALA A 232 0.73 5.56 -2.41
N VAL A 233 2.02 5.43 -2.07
CA VAL A 233 2.84 4.24 -2.40
C VAL A 233 2.19 2.93 -1.92
N PRO A 234 1.69 2.80 -0.67
CA PRO A 234 1.16 1.54 -0.17
C PRO A 234 -0.08 1.00 -0.91
N TYR A 235 -0.84 1.86 -1.59
CA TYR A 235 -2.00 1.43 -2.38
C TYR A 235 -1.62 0.54 -3.56
N PHE A 236 -0.37 0.66 -4.02
CA PHE A 236 0.14 -0.05 -5.19
C PHE A 236 1.25 -1.03 -4.83
N SER A 237 2.13 -0.68 -3.89
CA SER A 237 3.22 -1.57 -3.50
C SER A 237 2.74 -2.84 -2.78
N ILE A 238 1.54 -2.81 -2.18
CA ILE A 238 0.94 -4.01 -1.56
C ILE A 238 0.73 -5.15 -2.54
N TYR A 239 0.68 -4.89 -3.85
CA TYR A 239 0.61 -5.93 -4.88
C TYR A 239 1.84 -6.84 -4.91
N MET A 240 2.97 -6.45 -4.30
CA MET A 240 4.13 -7.34 -4.11
C MET A 240 3.75 -8.64 -3.39
N ILE A 241 2.77 -8.62 -2.48
CA ILE A 241 2.37 -9.81 -1.71
C ILE A 241 1.72 -10.89 -2.58
N ILE A 242 1.24 -10.57 -3.79
CA ILE A 242 0.77 -11.56 -4.77
C ILE A 242 1.75 -11.70 -5.94
N ALA A 243 2.48 -10.64 -6.29
CA ALA A 243 3.46 -10.66 -7.37
C ALA A 243 4.54 -11.72 -7.13
N ILE A 244 5.15 -11.69 -5.95
CA ILE A 244 6.30 -12.53 -5.61
C ILE A 244 5.91 -14.01 -5.54
N PRO A 245 4.85 -14.42 -4.82
CA PRO A 245 4.41 -15.81 -4.83
C PRO A 245 4.10 -16.34 -6.24
N ASN A 246 3.44 -15.54 -7.08
CA ASN A 246 3.09 -15.94 -8.43
C ASN A 246 4.34 -16.09 -9.31
N ILE A 247 5.35 -15.23 -9.14
CA ILE A 247 6.66 -15.38 -9.82
C ILE A 247 7.35 -16.67 -9.38
N ILE A 248 7.46 -16.90 -8.07
CA ILE A 248 8.14 -18.08 -7.51
C ILE A 248 7.47 -19.37 -7.99
N PHE A 249 6.14 -19.44 -7.94
CA PHE A 249 5.38 -20.58 -8.44
C PHE A 249 5.66 -20.86 -9.93
N ASN A 250 5.72 -19.82 -10.76
CA ASN A 250 6.02 -19.97 -12.19
C ASN A 250 7.47 -20.43 -12.43
N LEU A 251 8.43 -19.94 -11.63
CA LEU A 251 9.81 -20.40 -11.66
C LEU A 251 9.92 -21.87 -11.28
N GLU A 252 9.24 -22.28 -10.20
CA GLU A 252 9.20 -23.66 -9.73
C GLU A 252 8.64 -24.59 -10.81
N LYS A 253 7.50 -24.24 -11.42
CA LYS A 253 6.91 -25.01 -12.53
C LYS A 253 7.87 -25.18 -13.71
N LYS A 254 8.66 -24.14 -14.04
CA LYS A 254 9.67 -24.18 -15.11
C LYS A 254 10.92 -24.98 -14.74
N LEU A 255 11.25 -25.09 -13.45
CA LEU A 255 12.39 -25.85 -12.94
C LEU A 255 12.03 -27.33 -12.70
N GLU A 256 10.81 -27.63 -12.27
CA GLU A 256 10.31 -29.00 -12.10
C GLU A 256 10.30 -29.78 -13.42
N SER A 257 10.09 -29.11 -14.57
CA SER A 257 10.26 -29.72 -15.88
C SER A 257 11.72 -30.08 -16.23
N ARG A 258 12.70 -29.73 -15.38
CA ARG A 258 14.13 -30.03 -15.51
C ARG A 258 14.62 -30.83 -14.28
N THR A 259 14.13 -32.05 -14.12
CA THR A 259 14.67 -33.22 -13.34
C THR A 259 15.06 -33.06 -11.85
N TYR A 260 15.18 -31.85 -11.27
CA TYR A 260 15.68 -31.60 -9.90
C TYR A 260 14.74 -30.70 -9.07
N GLY A 261 13.43 -30.82 -9.26
CA GLY A 261 12.44 -29.82 -8.85
C GLY A 261 12.17 -29.67 -7.35
N LEU A 262 11.99 -30.78 -6.61
CA LEU A 262 11.45 -30.73 -5.25
C LEU A 262 12.41 -30.19 -4.19
N TRP A 263 13.68 -30.62 -4.20
CA TRP A 263 14.68 -30.16 -3.22
C TRP A 263 15.02 -28.67 -3.41
N LYS A 264 15.04 -28.20 -4.67
CA LYS A 264 15.18 -26.77 -5.01
C LYS A 264 14.00 -25.94 -4.53
N ARG A 265 12.78 -26.48 -4.55
CA ARG A 265 11.57 -25.79 -4.08
C ARG A 265 11.65 -25.48 -2.59
N GLU A 266 11.91 -26.49 -1.77
CA GLU A 266 11.97 -26.32 -0.31
C GLU A 266 13.13 -25.42 0.11
N THR A 267 14.31 -25.57 -0.50
CA THR A 267 15.44 -24.67 -0.24
C THR A 267 15.16 -23.23 -0.67
N SER A 268 14.49 -23.00 -1.80
CA SER A 268 14.15 -21.64 -2.27
C SER A 268 13.13 -20.95 -1.35
N VAL A 269 12.12 -21.69 -0.89
CA VAL A 269 11.13 -21.18 0.08
C VAL A 269 11.80 -20.88 1.42
N CYS A 270 12.69 -21.74 1.90
CA CYS A 270 13.45 -21.51 3.14
C CYS A 270 14.39 -20.30 3.05
N LEU A 271 15.10 -20.12 1.93
CA LEU A 271 15.96 -18.96 1.69
C LEU A 271 15.14 -17.67 1.60
N PHE A 272 13.99 -17.71 0.92
CA PHE A 272 13.10 -16.56 0.86
C PHE A 272 12.52 -16.21 2.23
N ALA A 273 12.12 -17.21 3.02
CA ALA A 273 11.64 -17.01 4.38
C ALA A 273 12.72 -16.38 5.27
N LEU A 274 13.96 -16.86 5.19
CA LEU A 274 15.09 -16.26 5.91
C LEU A 274 15.34 -14.81 5.47
N ALA A 275 15.40 -14.54 4.16
CA ALA A 275 15.58 -13.19 3.63
C ALA A 275 14.43 -12.25 4.04
N SER A 276 13.20 -12.76 4.06
CA SER A 276 12.00 -12.05 4.51
C SER A 276 12.06 -11.68 5.98
N VAL A 277 12.51 -12.61 6.83
CA VAL A 277 12.72 -12.37 8.26
C VAL A 277 13.86 -11.37 8.47
N SER A 278 14.97 -11.48 7.75
CA SER A 278 16.06 -10.50 7.80
C SER A 278 15.59 -9.11 7.38
N LEU A 279 14.79 -9.00 6.32
CA LEU A 279 14.24 -7.72 5.86
C LEU A 279 13.24 -7.13 6.86
N PHE A 280 12.39 -7.96 7.46
CA PHE A 280 11.50 -7.55 8.54
C PHE A 280 12.29 -7.04 9.74
N VAL A 281 13.35 -7.74 10.16
CA VAL A 281 14.23 -7.33 11.26
C VAL A 281 14.94 -6.02 10.94
N LEU A 282 15.48 -5.85 9.74
CA LEU A 282 16.11 -4.59 9.31
C LEU A 282 15.11 -3.43 9.31
N THR A 283 13.89 -3.68 8.84
CA THR A 283 12.79 -2.71 8.87
C THR A 283 12.45 -2.36 10.32
N TYR A 284 12.26 -3.36 11.17
CA TYR A 284 11.95 -3.20 12.59
C TYR A 284 13.04 -2.43 13.35
N ILE A 285 14.31 -2.74 13.11
CA ILE A 285 15.46 -2.02 13.69
C ILE A 285 15.47 -0.56 13.22
N SER A 286 15.19 -0.30 11.93
CA SER A 286 15.06 1.06 11.40
C SER A 286 13.90 1.84 12.04
N PHE A 287 12.84 1.13 12.45
CA PHE A 287 11.71 1.71 13.19
C PHE A 287 12.00 1.94 14.68
N ASN A 288 12.82 1.12 15.34
CA ASN A 288 13.15 1.28 16.76
C ASN A 288 13.99 2.54 17.07
N GLY A 289 14.61 3.15 16.07
CA GLY A 289 15.18 4.51 16.19
C GLY A 289 14.15 5.64 16.16
N ASN A 290 12.88 5.34 15.87
CA ASN A 290 11.77 6.28 15.72
C ASN A 290 10.67 5.96 16.74
N HIS A 291 10.50 6.81 17.77
CA HIS A 291 9.51 6.69 18.86
C HIS A 291 8.01 6.74 18.42
N TYR A 292 7.67 6.46 17.17
CA TYR A 292 6.34 6.65 16.59
C TYR A 292 5.49 5.38 16.49
N VAL A 293 5.99 4.21 16.91
CA VAL A 293 5.19 2.97 17.04
C VAL A 293 4.50 2.96 18.41
N VAL A 294 3.66 3.97 18.64
CA VAL A 294 2.78 4.03 19.82
C VAL A 294 1.36 4.03 19.30
N PRO A 295 0.48 3.11 19.73
CA PRO A 295 -0.91 3.11 19.30
C PRO A 295 -1.55 4.45 19.64
N TYR A 296 -2.19 5.10 18.65
CA TYR A 296 -2.90 6.38 18.83
C TYR A 296 -3.78 6.35 20.10
N TYR A 297 -3.65 7.38 20.93
CA TYR A 297 -4.53 7.59 22.08
C TYR A 297 -5.94 7.92 21.58
N MET A 298 -6.96 7.26 22.14
CA MET A 298 -8.35 7.64 21.92
C MET A 298 -8.67 8.89 22.72
N TYR A 299 -9.18 9.92 22.06
CA TYR A 299 -9.48 11.20 22.70
C TYR A 299 -10.67 11.12 23.69
N PHE A 300 -11.60 10.19 23.48
CA PHE A 300 -12.82 10.08 24.30
C PHE A 300 -12.63 9.37 25.65
N GLN A 301 -11.40 9.02 26.04
CA GLN A 301 -11.16 8.36 27.33
C GLN A 301 -11.15 9.31 28.55
N ASN A 302 -11.24 10.63 28.32
CA ASN A 302 -11.27 11.64 29.40
C ASN A 302 -12.51 12.55 29.33
N ALA A 303 -13.64 12.05 28.82
CA ALA A 303 -14.93 12.75 28.85
C ALA A 303 -15.89 12.06 29.81
#